data_AF-A0A564YHF8-F1
#
_entry.id   AF-A0A564YHF8-F1
#
_cell.length_a   1.000
_cell.length_b   1.000
_cell.length_c   1.000
_cell.angle_alpha   90.00
_cell.angle_beta   90.00
_cell.angle_gamma   90.00
#
_symmetry.space_group_name_H-M   'P 1'
#
loop_
_entity.id
_entity.type
_entity.pdbx_description
1 polymer ?
#
loop_
_entity_poly.entity_id
_entity_poly.type
_entity_poly.pdbx_seq_one_letter_code
_entity_poly.pdbx_strand_id
1 'polypeptide(L)'
;FRINSTSGVIHWRPPLTSDSLDRVASALLAYESDGAARLSFEVEASDGLHTITCWVEVSVVPRNRHSPRFSISVQSVQIAEDARVGSRVALLTTAEDSDVGSFSHLSYSLLDKSKDVPFSLDSETGKLTLSLPLDRETKEHYLLTVLASDAGGLSDFMQLNITVTDVNDNAPIIEQTRYEITLPPSEYTDDAWVTFASASRIQPGGLRMPLRIQAHDKDSGSNANIIYRLLPASQHISNTDSLPFTIDAQSGEVLLTHPLQPSSQEYKFFVEACDQPTEGRSLCSEPADVSIRLAPKDLPLNISIACNAVPVPEIGHVLNEPVARCKSKSVPDLKQTGIWSIVGTASMDIFKIDAKLGSIFANEDLDYESQTSHDLIVQYRVSPVSENGLTVPLVAVARVSIKVEDVNDCTPIFLIDSETRISIPENFAPGRRIYQLGAKDCDAVDKDLLSYSIRRKSSIAPDLSLLPFSIDSDGWITVTGPIDRE
;
A
#
# COMPACT_ATOMS: atom_id res chain seq x y z
N PHE A 1 34.57 -53.62 24.29
CA PHE A 1 34.01 -54.17 25.53
C PHE A 1 35.14 -54.51 26.51
N ARG A 2 34.87 -54.58 27.82
CA ARG A 2 35.78 -55.10 28.84
C ARG A 2 34.98 -56.02 29.77
N ILE A 3 35.51 -57.21 30.05
CA ILE A 3 34.92 -58.13 31.03
C ILE A 3 35.59 -57.94 32.39
N ASN A 4 34.79 -57.96 33.46
CA ASN A 4 35.31 -58.08 34.81
C ASN A 4 35.70 -59.54 35.04
N SER A 5 36.98 -59.80 35.28
CA SER A 5 37.53 -61.16 35.42
C SER A 5 37.03 -61.92 36.64
N THR A 6 36.44 -61.25 37.63
CA THR A 6 35.90 -61.90 38.84
C THR A 6 34.38 -62.07 38.82
N SER A 7 33.63 -61.13 38.23
CA SER A 7 32.16 -61.20 38.19
C SER A 7 31.59 -61.63 36.84
N GLY A 8 32.41 -61.70 35.79
CA GLY A 8 31.95 -61.99 34.42
C GLY A 8 31.14 -60.87 33.77
N VAL A 9 30.91 -59.73 34.46
CA VAL A 9 30.12 -58.62 33.92
C VAL A 9 30.88 -57.93 32.79
N ILE A 10 30.23 -57.78 31.64
CA ILE A 10 30.77 -57.10 30.47
C ILE A 10 30.35 -55.63 30.51
N HIS A 11 31.33 -54.73 30.55
CA HIS A 11 31.13 -53.30 30.46
C HIS A 11 31.52 -52.77 29.08
N TRP A 12 30.75 -51.80 28.62
CA TRP A 12 31.11 -50.94 27.50
C TRP A 12 32.12 -49.87 27.95
N ARG A 13 33.08 -49.49 27.10
CA ARG A 13 34.11 -48.48 27.42
C ARG A 13 34.01 -47.28 26.47
N PRO A 14 33.53 -46.11 26.93
CA PRO A 14 33.72 -44.84 26.24
C PRO A 14 35.08 -44.20 26.61
N PRO A 15 35.61 -43.27 25.80
CA PRO A 15 35.14 -42.91 24.45
C PRO A 15 35.58 -43.96 23.41
N LEU A 16 34.77 -44.11 22.37
CA LEU A 16 35.11 -44.95 21.22
C LEU A 16 36.20 -44.27 20.37
N THR A 17 37.05 -45.07 19.73
CA THR A 17 37.88 -44.58 18.61
C THR A 17 36.99 -44.30 17.39
N SER A 18 37.46 -43.52 16.42
CA SER A 18 36.73 -43.25 15.17
C SER A 18 36.31 -44.53 14.45
N ASP A 19 37.23 -45.48 14.29
CA ASP A 19 36.95 -46.81 13.71
C ASP A 19 35.85 -47.58 14.47
N SER A 20 35.78 -47.42 15.80
CA SER A 20 34.74 -48.06 16.61
C SER A 20 33.38 -47.37 16.45
N LEU A 21 33.33 -46.06 16.16
CA LEU A 21 32.10 -45.33 15.88
C LEU A 21 31.50 -45.74 14.54
N ASP A 22 32.34 -45.85 13.50
CA ASP A 22 31.90 -46.29 12.16
C ASP A 22 31.32 -47.71 12.18
N ARG A 23 31.93 -48.60 12.98
CA ARG A 23 31.42 -49.97 13.18
C ARG A 23 30.08 -50.01 13.91
N VAL A 24 29.86 -49.14 14.88
CA VAL A 24 28.57 -49.02 15.58
C VAL A 24 27.51 -48.42 14.66
N ALA A 25 27.83 -47.38 13.90
CA ALA A 25 26.92 -46.78 12.92
C ALA A 25 26.51 -47.79 11.83
N SER A 26 27.46 -48.57 11.33
CA SER A 26 27.19 -49.65 10.36
C SER A 26 26.31 -50.75 10.96
N ALA A 27 26.53 -51.11 12.24
CA ALA A 27 25.68 -52.08 12.94
C ALA A 27 24.25 -51.55 13.16
N LEU A 28 24.08 -50.25 13.43
CA LEU A 28 22.76 -49.63 13.54
C LEU A 28 21.98 -49.67 12.22
N LEU A 29 22.62 -49.29 11.11
CA LEU A 29 22.00 -49.34 9.78
C LEU A 29 21.62 -50.77 9.37
N ALA A 30 22.49 -51.74 9.63
CA ALA A 30 22.22 -53.14 9.30
C ALA A 30 21.19 -53.80 10.24
N TYR A 31 20.99 -53.28 11.46
CA TYR A 31 19.89 -53.68 12.32
C TYR A 31 18.53 -53.26 11.72
N GLU A 32 18.45 -52.07 11.12
CA GLU A 32 17.22 -51.59 10.50
C GLU A 32 16.89 -52.28 9.18
N SER A 33 17.90 -52.74 8.41
CA SER A 33 17.66 -53.38 7.11
C SER A 33 17.15 -54.82 7.21
N ASP A 34 17.69 -55.61 8.16
CA ASP A 34 17.44 -57.07 8.20
C ASP A 34 17.36 -57.63 9.64
N GLY A 35 17.37 -56.77 10.68
CA GLY A 35 17.28 -57.17 12.09
C GLY A 35 18.49 -57.96 12.63
N ALA A 36 19.54 -58.12 11.84
CA ALA A 36 20.56 -59.16 12.03
C ALA A 36 21.94 -58.65 12.46
N ALA A 37 22.17 -57.33 12.49
CA ALA A 37 23.48 -56.80 12.84
C ALA A 37 23.78 -56.96 14.34
N ARG A 38 24.64 -57.94 14.64
CA ARG A 38 25.10 -58.24 15.99
C ARG A 38 26.60 -58.08 16.04
N LEU A 39 27.08 -57.30 17.01
CA LEU A 39 28.50 -57.32 17.33
C LEU A 39 28.78 -58.64 18.04
N SER A 40 29.59 -59.49 17.43
CA SER A 40 29.98 -60.77 18.03
C SER A 40 31.44 -60.77 18.48
N PHE A 41 31.70 -61.41 19.61
CA PHE A 41 33.04 -61.68 20.09
C PHE A 41 33.06 -62.97 20.91
N GLU A 42 34.23 -63.61 20.96
CA GLU A 42 34.45 -64.81 21.76
C GLU A 42 35.00 -64.41 23.15
N VAL A 43 34.50 -65.08 24.19
CA VAL A 43 34.98 -64.93 25.58
C VAL A 43 35.59 -66.24 26.02
N GLU A 44 36.83 -66.17 26.53
CA GLU A 44 37.55 -67.31 27.10
C GLU A 44 37.55 -67.24 28.63
N ALA A 45 37.31 -68.38 29.28
CA ALA A 45 37.53 -68.59 30.70
C ALA A 45 38.59 -69.68 30.91
N SER A 46 39.55 -69.42 31.79
CA SER A 46 40.65 -70.34 32.11
C SER A 46 40.93 -70.41 33.59
N ASP A 47 41.26 -71.62 34.08
CA ASP A 47 41.82 -71.85 35.41
C ASP A 47 43.37 -71.89 35.39
N GLY A 48 43.99 -71.65 34.24
CA GLY A 48 45.44 -71.75 34.00
C GLY A 48 45.92 -73.12 33.51
N LEU A 49 45.04 -74.14 33.51
CA LEU A 49 45.35 -75.49 33.02
C LEU A 49 44.40 -75.92 31.88
N HIS A 50 43.13 -75.53 31.97
CA HIS A 50 42.07 -75.74 30.98
C HIS A 50 41.48 -74.40 30.55
N THR A 51 40.96 -74.37 29.33
CA THR A 51 40.26 -73.22 28.77
C THR A 51 38.92 -73.67 28.19
N ILE A 52 37.91 -72.81 28.32
CA ILE A 52 36.64 -72.93 27.61
C ILE A 52 36.32 -71.59 26.96
N THR A 53 35.65 -71.63 25.81
CA THR A 53 35.21 -70.42 25.12
C THR A 53 33.71 -70.41 24.88
N CYS A 54 33.12 -69.21 24.80
CA CYS A 54 31.73 -69.02 24.38
C CYS A 54 31.58 -67.78 23.48
N TRP A 55 30.59 -67.83 22.59
CA TRP A 55 30.24 -66.68 21.75
C TRP A 55 29.28 -65.74 22.48
N VAL A 56 29.57 -64.44 22.41
CA VAL A 56 28.69 -63.38 22.88
C VAL A 56 28.26 -62.56 21.68
N GLU A 57 26.95 -62.44 21.48
CA GLU A 57 26.33 -61.55 20.51
C GLU A 57 25.67 -60.37 21.22
N VAL A 58 25.97 -59.16 20.76
CA VAL A 58 25.40 -57.92 21.28
C VAL A 58 24.62 -57.25 20.16
N SER A 59 23.30 -57.13 20.32
CA SER A 59 22.45 -56.32 19.44
C SER A 59 22.52 -54.85 19.86
N VAL A 60 22.78 -53.99 18.89
CA VAL A 60 22.71 -52.54 19.07
C VAL A 60 21.38 -52.07 18.49
N VAL A 61 20.51 -51.55 19.34
CA VAL A 61 19.17 -51.09 18.91
C VAL A 61 19.20 -49.57 18.75
N PRO A 62 18.72 -49.02 17.62
CA PRO A 62 18.60 -47.58 17.42
C PRO A 62 17.60 -46.98 18.42
N ARG A 63 17.82 -45.72 18.80
CA ARG A 63 16.94 -44.99 19.70
C ARG A 63 16.83 -43.57 19.19
N ASN A 64 15.60 -43.11 18.94
CA ASN A 64 15.33 -41.73 18.59
C ASN A 64 15.71 -40.81 19.78
N ARG A 65 16.73 -39.99 19.62
CA ARG A 65 17.30 -39.11 20.65
C ARG A 65 17.38 -37.66 20.19
N HIS A 66 17.39 -37.41 18.89
CA HIS A 66 17.46 -36.07 18.33
C HIS A 66 16.13 -35.79 17.63
N SER A 67 15.64 -34.57 17.79
CA SER A 67 14.50 -34.12 17.00
C SER A 67 15.01 -33.53 15.68
N PRO A 68 14.18 -33.53 14.63
CA PRO A 68 14.43 -32.72 13.46
C PRO A 68 14.68 -31.27 13.88
N ARG A 69 15.51 -30.53 13.14
CA ARG A 69 15.74 -29.10 13.38
C ARG A 69 15.84 -28.30 12.10
N PHE A 70 15.05 -27.25 12.00
CA PHE A 70 15.27 -26.23 10.98
C PHE A 70 16.43 -25.31 11.39
N SER A 71 17.23 -24.88 10.41
CA SER A 71 18.32 -23.92 10.64
C SER A 71 17.84 -22.49 10.87
N ILE A 72 16.59 -22.20 10.46
CA ILE A 72 15.90 -20.92 10.65
C ILE A 72 14.48 -21.16 11.17
N SER A 73 13.98 -20.25 12.00
CA SER A 73 12.61 -20.33 12.54
C SER A 73 11.56 -19.70 11.64
N VAL A 74 11.97 -18.80 10.73
CA VAL A 74 11.10 -18.09 9.79
C VAL A 74 11.76 -18.04 8.42
N GLN A 75 11.03 -18.43 7.38
CA GLN A 75 11.42 -18.27 5.98
C GLN A 75 10.41 -17.35 5.27
N SER A 76 10.91 -16.39 4.49
CA SER A 76 10.06 -15.51 3.67
C SER A 76 10.27 -15.79 2.19
N VAL A 77 9.16 -15.83 1.44
CA VAL A 77 9.12 -16.17 0.02
C VAL A 77 8.16 -15.23 -0.70
N GLN A 78 8.49 -14.92 -1.96
CA GLN A 78 7.64 -14.15 -2.86
C GLN A 78 7.21 -14.99 -4.06
N ILE A 79 5.97 -14.82 -4.50
CA ILE A 79 5.42 -15.48 -5.70
C ILE A 79 4.44 -14.54 -6.40
N ALA A 80 4.53 -14.44 -7.74
CA ALA A 80 3.59 -13.64 -8.52
C ALA A 80 2.19 -14.27 -8.54
N GLU A 81 1.15 -13.44 -8.55
CA GLU A 81 -0.22 -13.95 -8.58
C GLU A 81 -0.58 -14.69 -9.87
N ASP A 82 0.04 -14.32 -10.98
CA ASP A 82 -0.12 -14.99 -12.28
C ASP A 82 0.65 -16.33 -12.37
N ALA A 83 1.31 -16.74 -11.30
CA ALA A 83 2.05 -17.99 -11.25
C ALA A 83 1.14 -19.18 -11.56
N ARG A 84 1.55 -20.00 -12.53
CA ARG A 84 0.77 -21.16 -12.95
C ARG A 84 0.64 -22.18 -11.82
N VAL A 85 -0.55 -22.74 -11.67
CA VAL A 85 -0.80 -23.89 -10.79
C VAL A 85 0.17 -25.03 -11.15
N GLY A 86 0.75 -25.65 -10.13
CA GLY A 86 1.79 -26.68 -10.24
C GLY A 86 3.22 -26.14 -10.32
N SER A 87 3.41 -24.82 -10.42
CA SER A 87 4.73 -24.20 -10.35
C SER A 87 5.37 -24.40 -8.96
N ARG A 88 6.70 -24.37 -8.92
CA ARG A 88 7.47 -24.43 -7.67
C ARG A 88 7.52 -23.02 -7.07
N VAL A 89 7.01 -22.87 -5.86
CA VAL A 89 6.96 -21.58 -5.14
C VAL A 89 8.35 -21.24 -4.60
N ALA A 90 8.96 -22.14 -3.86
CA ALA A 90 10.33 -22.01 -3.36
C ALA A 90 10.98 -23.36 -3.08
N LEU A 91 12.29 -23.32 -2.87
CA LEU A 91 13.01 -24.38 -2.17
C LEU A 91 12.99 -24.05 -0.67
N LEU A 92 12.26 -24.83 0.11
CA LEU A 92 12.22 -24.62 1.55
C LEU A 92 13.53 -25.08 2.18
N THR A 93 13.89 -24.44 3.29
CA THR A 93 14.99 -24.92 4.14
C THR A 93 14.65 -26.31 4.66
N THR A 94 15.52 -27.28 4.43
CA THR A 94 15.35 -28.64 4.95
C THR A 94 15.68 -28.68 6.43
N ALA A 95 14.91 -29.46 7.19
CA ALA A 95 15.29 -29.80 8.56
C ALA A 95 16.40 -30.86 8.54
N GLU A 96 17.21 -30.89 9.58
CA GLU A 96 18.26 -31.90 9.77
C GLU A 96 17.99 -32.69 11.06
N ASP A 97 18.25 -33.99 11.02
CA ASP A 97 18.18 -34.87 12.17
C ASP A 97 19.50 -35.65 12.29
N SER A 98 20.07 -35.67 13.49
CA SER A 98 21.37 -36.29 13.79
C SER A 98 21.27 -37.76 14.21
N ASP A 99 20.07 -38.33 14.25
CA ASP A 99 19.90 -39.77 14.42
C ASP A 99 20.33 -40.54 13.16
N VAL A 100 20.26 -41.88 13.21
CA VAL A 100 20.73 -42.74 12.13
C VAL A 100 19.56 -43.53 11.59
N GLY A 101 19.48 -43.64 10.26
CA GLY A 101 18.56 -44.56 9.60
C GLY A 101 17.12 -44.03 9.58
N SER A 102 16.15 -44.86 9.95
CA SER A 102 14.72 -44.51 9.90
C SER A 102 14.37 -43.31 10.78
N PHE A 103 15.03 -43.13 11.93
CA PHE A 103 14.84 -41.98 12.81
C PHE A 103 15.46 -40.68 12.29
N SER A 104 16.34 -40.74 11.28
CA SER A 104 16.77 -39.53 10.54
C SER A 104 15.94 -39.24 9.29
N HIS A 105 15.00 -40.12 8.94
CA HIS A 105 14.15 -39.91 7.77
C HIS A 105 13.02 -38.95 8.11
N LEU A 106 12.95 -37.85 7.37
CA LEU A 106 12.03 -36.75 7.64
C LEU A 106 10.85 -36.77 6.70
N SER A 107 9.68 -36.48 7.26
CA SER A 107 8.45 -36.20 6.54
C SER A 107 8.00 -34.78 6.80
N TYR A 108 7.56 -34.09 5.75
CA TYR A 108 7.14 -32.70 5.79
C TYR A 108 5.63 -32.57 5.63
N SER A 109 5.02 -31.61 6.34
CA SER A 109 3.62 -31.28 6.14
C SER A 109 3.30 -29.83 6.50
N LEU A 110 2.24 -29.29 5.90
CA LEU A 110 1.65 -28.03 6.33
C LEU A 110 0.60 -28.30 7.41
N LEU A 111 0.67 -27.57 8.52
CA LEU A 111 -0.35 -27.66 9.57
C LEU A 111 -1.64 -26.96 9.17
N ASP A 112 -1.53 -25.90 8.37
CA ASP A 112 -2.62 -25.07 7.89
C ASP A 112 -3.37 -25.77 6.74
N LYS A 113 -4.21 -26.74 7.09
CA LYS A 113 -4.96 -27.57 6.13
C LYS A 113 -6.32 -26.98 5.71
N SER A 114 -6.48 -25.65 5.73
CA SER A 114 -7.72 -25.04 5.23
C SER A 114 -7.82 -25.25 3.72
N LYS A 115 -9.06 -25.37 3.20
CA LYS A 115 -9.31 -25.38 1.75
C LYS A 115 -8.87 -24.08 1.07
N ASP A 116 -8.71 -23.01 1.85
CA ASP A 116 -8.31 -21.69 1.37
C ASP A 116 -6.78 -21.49 1.35
N VAL A 117 -5.99 -22.55 1.60
CA VAL A 117 -4.52 -22.51 1.48
C VAL A 117 -4.13 -23.03 0.09
N PRO A 118 -3.67 -22.15 -0.84
CA PRO A 118 -3.42 -22.50 -2.23
C PRO A 118 -2.05 -23.18 -2.44
N PHE A 119 -1.49 -23.81 -1.41
CA PHE A 119 -0.15 -24.41 -1.45
C PHE A 119 -0.19 -25.88 -1.07
N SER A 120 0.66 -26.67 -1.72
CA SER A 120 0.89 -28.07 -1.41
C SER A 120 2.36 -28.31 -1.12
N LEU A 121 2.64 -29.17 -0.15
CA LEU A 121 4.00 -29.52 0.24
C LEU A 121 4.22 -31.01 0.00
N ASP A 122 5.25 -31.32 -0.78
CA ASP A 122 5.69 -32.70 -0.98
C ASP A 122 6.33 -33.24 0.30
N SER A 123 5.81 -34.37 0.80
CA SER A 123 6.17 -34.88 2.13
C SER A 123 7.58 -35.45 2.22
N GLU A 124 8.18 -35.88 1.12
CA GLU A 124 9.52 -36.47 1.11
C GLU A 124 10.59 -35.43 0.79
N THR A 125 10.31 -34.53 -0.15
CA THR A 125 11.29 -33.56 -0.67
C THR A 125 11.21 -32.19 -0.01
N GLY A 126 10.11 -31.88 0.71
CA GLY A 126 9.86 -30.55 1.23
C GLY A 126 9.62 -29.49 0.14
N LYS A 127 9.31 -29.92 -1.09
CA LYS A 127 9.08 -29.03 -2.22
C LYS A 127 7.68 -28.40 -2.11
N LEU A 128 7.63 -27.08 -2.00
CA LEU A 128 6.39 -26.32 -2.00
C LEU A 128 5.94 -26.00 -3.43
N THR A 129 4.71 -26.37 -3.77
CA THR A 129 4.08 -26.10 -5.06
C THR A 129 2.76 -25.36 -4.90
N LEU A 130 2.42 -24.60 -5.93
CA LEU A 130 1.14 -23.91 -5.99
C LEU A 130 0.04 -24.91 -6.40
N SER A 131 -1.03 -25.02 -5.61
CA SER A 131 -2.13 -25.98 -5.85
C SER A 131 -3.41 -25.32 -6.38
N LEU A 132 -3.60 -24.01 -6.13
CA LEU A 132 -4.72 -23.21 -6.61
C LEU A 132 -4.20 -21.87 -7.15
N PRO A 133 -4.93 -21.20 -8.07
CA PRO A 133 -4.55 -19.88 -8.53
C PRO A 133 -4.47 -18.87 -7.37
N LEU A 134 -3.58 -17.90 -7.52
CA LEU A 134 -3.45 -16.77 -6.60
C LEU A 134 -4.17 -15.55 -7.17
N ASP A 135 -4.51 -14.64 -6.27
CA ASP A 135 -5.14 -13.35 -6.55
C ASP A 135 -4.74 -12.46 -5.36
N ARG A 136 -3.91 -11.46 -5.63
CA ARG A 136 -3.34 -10.57 -4.61
C ARG A 136 -4.42 -9.67 -4.03
N GLU A 137 -5.34 -9.18 -4.86
CA GLU A 137 -6.48 -8.33 -4.47
C GLU A 137 -7.40 -9.07 -3.48
N THR A 138 -7.53 -10.38 -3.63
CA THR A 138 -8.25 -11.22 -2.66
C THR A 138 -7.42 -11.49 -1.40
N LYS A 139 -6.13 -11.86 -1.54
CA LYS A 139 -5.26 -12.16 -0.39
C LYS A 139 -3.76 -12.06 -0.71
N GLU A 140 -3.13 -11.02 -0.20
CA GLU A 140 -1.70 -10.73 -0.42
C GLU A 140 -0.73 -11.56 0.44
N HIS A 141 -1.12 -11.98 1.65
CA HIS A 141 -0.21 -12.60 2.60
C HIS A 141 -0.71 -13.94 3.14
N TYR A 142 0.20 -14.92 3.17
CA TYR A 142 -0.03 -16.22 3.79
C TYR A 142 1.02 -16.48 4.85
N LEU A 143 0.54 -16.81 6.05
CA LEU A 143 1.35 -17.21 7.18
C LEU A 143 1.08 -18.69 7.45
N LEU A 144 2.03 -19.54 7.08
CA LEU A 144 1.89 -20.99 7.16
C LEU A 144 2.91 -21.57 8.15
N THR A 145 2.60 -22.75 8.69
CA THR A 145 3.51 -23.50 9.56
C THR A 145 3.91 -24.81 8.89
N VAL A 146 5.21 -24.94 8.62
CA VAL A 146 5.83 -26.16 8.10
C VAL A 146 6.25 -27.03 9.28
N LEU A 147 5.80 -28.27 9.29
CA LEU A 147 6.17 -29.30 10.25
C LEU A 147 7.15 -30.28 9.58
N ALA A 148 8.30 -30.52 10.21
CA ALA A 148 9.16 -31.67 9.92
C ALA A 148 9.02 -32.69 11.05
N SER A 149 8.74 -33.94 10.71
CA SER A 149 8.62 -35.06 11.66
C SER A 149 9.49 -36.22 11.23
N ASP A 150 10.25 -36.77 12.18
CA ASP A 150 10.93 -38.05 11.98
C ASP A 150 9.96 -39.23 12.07
N ALA A 151 10.43 -40.44 11.75
CA ALA A 151 9.65 -41.67 11.83
C ALA A 151 9.37 -42.15 13.28
N GLY A 152 10.06 -41.60 14.28
CA GLY A 152 9.85 -41.90 15.70
C GLY A 152 8.86 -40.94 16.40
N GLY A 153 8.38 -39.91 15.71
CA GLY A 153 7.38 -38.95 16.16
C GLY A 153 7.94 -37.67 16.81
N LEU A 154 9.26 -37.43 16.82
CA LEU A 154 9.77 -36.10 17.19
C LEU A 154 9.67 -35.16 16.00
N SER A 155 9.51 -33.88 16.31
CA SER A 155 9.21 -32.88 15.30
C SER A 155 9.72 -31.49 15.66
N ASP A 156 9.83 -30.66 14.63
CA ASP A 156 10.13 -29.23 14.72
C ASP A 156 9.31 -28.44 13.70
N PHE A 157 9.20 -27.13 13.93
CA PHE A 157 8.32 -26.25 13.19
C PHE A 157 9.08 -25.03 12.65
N MET A 158 8.74 -24.61 11.44
CA MET A 158 9.23 -23.37 10.82
C MET A 158 8.04 -22.56 10.31
N GLN A 159 8.05 -21.26 10.57
CA GLN A 159 7.07 -20.33 10.03
C GLN A 159 7.44 -19.95 8.60
N LEU A 160 6.47 -19.97 7.69
CA LEU A 160 6.64 -19.61 6.29
C LEU A 160 5.75 -18.42 5.96
N ASN A 161 6.40 -17.30 5.64
CA ASN A 161 5.75 -16.05 5.22
C ASN A 161 5.77 -16.00 3.70
N ILE A 162 4.62 -16.09 3.06
CA ILE A 162 4.50 -15.97 1.61
C ILE A 162 3.82 -14.65 1.28
N THR A 163 4.50 -13.82 0.51
CA THR A 163 3.95 -12.58 -0.05
C THR A 163 3.64 -12.82 -1.52
N VAL A 164 2.38 -12.58 -1.90
CA VAL A 164 1.97 -12.57 -3.30
C VAL A 164 2.40 -11.23 -3.91
N THR A 165 3.14 -11.27 -5.01
CA THR A 165 3.57 -10.05 -5.72
C THR A 165 2.60 -9.71 -6.83
N ASP A 166 2.33 -8.42 -6.94
CA ASP A 166 1.39 -7.79 -7.88
C ASP A 166 1.77 -8.04 -9.35
N VAL A 167 0.75 -8.29 -10.16
CA VAL A 167 0.81 -8.35 -11.62
C VAL A 167 -0.28 -7.45 -12.17
N ASN A 168 0.03 -6.67 -13.20
CA ASN A 168 -0.88 -5.70 -13.78
C ASN A 168 -2.04 -6.38 -14.55
N ASP A 169 -3.06 -6.86 -13.86
CA ASP A 169 -4.19 -7.61 -14.42
C ASP A 169 -5.56 -6.96 -14.17
N ASN A 170 -5.63 -5.88 -13.38
CA ASN A 170 -6.81 -5.04 -13.27
C ASN A 170 -6.61 -3.76 -14.10
N ALA A 171 -7.60 -3.43 -14.93
CA ALA A 171 -7.61 -2.14 -15.63
C ALA A 171 -8.29 -1.09 -14.74
N PRO A 172 -7.90 0.21 -14.84
CA PRO A 172 -8.59 1.26 -14.12
C PRO A 172 -10.08 1.30 -14.46
N ILE A 173 -10.92 1.63 -13.49
CA ILE A 173 -12.37 1.75 -13.65
C ILE A 173 -12.78 3.19 -13.37
N ILE A 174 -13.29 3.88 -14.40
CA ILE A 174 -13.92 5.20 -14.24
C ILE A 174 -15.26 5.02 -13.52
N GLU A 175 -15.52 5.82 -12.49
CA GLU A 175 -16.69 5.67 -11.62
C GLU A 175 -18.04 5.84 -12.35
N GLN A 176 -18.06 6.64 -13.41
CA GLN A 176 -19.26 6.93 -14.19
C GLN A 176 -19.02 6.68 -15.67
N THR A 177 -20.00 6.07 -16.32
CA THR A 177 -19.98 5.82 -17.77
C THR A 177 -20.30 7.08 -18.58
N ARG A 178 -20.89 8.10 -17.95
CA ARG A 178 -21.29 9.35 -18.61
C ARG A 178 -21.26 10.55 -17.67
N TYR A 179 -20.61 11.63 -18.11
CA TYR A 179 -20.56 12.93 -17.46
C TYR A 179 -21.27 13.98 -18.33
N GLU A 180 -22.25 14.68 -17.76
CA GLU A 180 -22.92 15.80 -18.43
C GLU A 180 -22.82 17.08 -17.60
N ILE A 181 -22.29 18.17 -18.19
CA ILE A 181 -22.24 19.49 -17.56
C ILE A 181 -22.85 20.56 -18.46
N THR A 182 -23.37 21.64 -17.88
CA THR A 182 -23.85 22.82 -18.61
C THR A 182 -23.13 24.06 -18.11
N LEU A 183 -22.47 24.78 -19.02
CA LEU A 183 -21.67 25.98 -18.69
C LEU A 183 -22.47 27.26 -18.91
N PRO A 184 -22.38 28.25 -17.99
CA PRO A 184 -23.00 29.56 -18.20
C PRO A 184 -22.22 30.40 -19.21
N PRO A 185 -22.88 31.42 -19.81
CA PRO A 185 -22.23 32.40 -20.68
C PRO A 185 -21.00 33.08 -20.08
N SER A 186 -21.00 33.30 -18.76
CA SER A 186 -19.89 33.89 -18.03
C SER A 186 -18.58 33.08 -18.11
N GLU A 187 -18.63 31.79 -18.43
CA GLU A 187 -17.42 30.93 -18.51
C GLU A 187 -16.80 30.91 -19.91
N TYR A 188 -17.50 31.41 -20.94
CA TYR A 188 -17.02 31.31 -22.32
C TYR A 188 -17.15 32.59 -23.16
N THR A 189 -17.60 33.70 -22.60
CA THR A 189 -17.56 35.01 -23.28
C THR A 189 -16.16 35.64 -23.26
N ASP A 190 -15.78 36.35 -24.33
CA ASP A 190 -14.45 36.96 -24.52
C ASP A 190 -13.96 37.79 -23.31
N ASP A 191 -14.82 38.55 -22.62
CA ASP A 191 -14.45 39.35 -21.44
C ASP A 191 -13.96 38.47 -20.26
N ALA A 192 -14.52 37.27 -20.11
CA ALA A 192 -14.09 36.32 -19.09
C ALA A 192 -12.75 35.71 -19.45
N TRP A 193 -12.57 35.22 -20.68
CA TRP A 193 -11.30 34.66 -21.16
C TRP A 193 -10.14 35.65 -21.03
N VAL A 194 -10.35 36.92 -21.41
CA VAL A 194 -9.34 37.99 -21.30
C VAL A 194 -9.02 38.31 -19.83
N THR A 195 -10.04 38.37 -18.95
CA THR A 195 -9.83 38.63 -17.52
C THR A 195 -9.10 37.46 -16.84
N PHE A 196 -9.46 36.22 -17.17
CA PHE A 196 -8.86 35.00 -16.62
C PHE A 196 -7.47 34.70 -17.18
N ALA A 197 -7.19 35.06 -18.44
CA ALA A 197 -5.86 34.93 -19.05
C ALA A 197 -4.85 35.96 -18.54
N SER A 198 -5.33 37.11 -18.03
CA SER A 198 -4.47 38.12 -17.41
C SER A 198 -4.15 37.87 -15.93
N ALA A 199 -4.99 37.10 -15.24
CA ALA A 199 -4.68 36.60 -13.90
C ALA A 199 -3.73 35.40 -14.03
N SER A 200 -2.74 35.26 -13.15
CA SER A 200 -1.71 34.20 -13.15
C SER A 200 -2.23 32.75 -12.99
N ARG A 201 -3.51 32.49 -13.30
CA ARG A 201 -4.19 31.19 -13.29
C ARG A 201 -4.08 30.41 -14.61
N ILE A 202 -3.40 30.95 -15.63
CA ILE A 202 -3.05 30.19 -16.83
C ILE A 202 -1.56 29.83 -16.78
N GLN A 203 -1.20 28.84 -15.97
CA GLN A 203 0.05 28.08 -16.11
C GLN A 203 -0.14 26.63 -15.61
N PRO A 204 0.32 25.60 -16.35
CA PRO A 204 0.52 25.50 -17.79
C PRO A 204 -0.49 24.47 -18.36
N GLY A 205 -1.67 24.90 -18.82
CA GLY A 205 -2.60 23.92 -19.39
C GLY A 205 -4.02 24.38 -19.75
N GLY A 206 -4.50 25.50 -19.22
CA GLY A 206 -5.85 26.02 -19.52
C GLY A 206 -6.65 26.40 -18.27
N LEU A 207 -7.90 26.85 -18.45
CA LEU A 207 -8.81 27.21 -17.37
C LEU A 207 -9.48 25.95 -16.79
N ARG A 208 -9.38 25.74 -15.47
CA ARG A 208 -10.02 24.59 -14.79
C ARG A 208 -11.54 24.61 -14.92
N MET A 209 -12.09 23.52 -15.46
CA MET A 209 -13.52 23.27 -15.59
C MET A 209 -14.06 22.61 -14.32
N PRO A 210 -15.37 22.75 -14.02
CA PRO A 210 -16.01 22.09 -12.87
C PRO A 210 -16.29 20.61 -13.14
N LEU A 211 -15.35 19.93 -13.79
CA LEU A 211 -15.48 18.56 -14.22
C LEU A 211 -14.15 17.87 -13.98
N ARG A 212 -14.20 16.87 -13.11
CA ARG A 212 -13.09 15.99 -12.80
C ARG A 212 -13.57 14.56 -12.97
N ILE A 213 -12.83 13.81 -13.76
CA ILE A 213 -13.04 12.39 -13.98
C ILE A 213 -12.29 11.65 -12.89
N GLN A 214 -12.95 10.69 -12.25
CA GLN A 214 -12.35 9.85 -11.22
C GLN A 214 -12.37 8.40 -11.67
N ALA A 215 -11.26 7.72 -11.41
CA ALA A 215 -11.07 6.30 -11.64
C ALA A 215 -10.31 5.68 -10.47
N HIS A 216 -10.51 4.38 -10.28
CA HIS A 216 -9.79 3.58 -9.30
C HIS A 216 -9.22 2.33 -9.97
N ASP A 217 -8.09 1.87 -9.45
CA ASP A 217 -7.43 0.64 -9.88
C ASP A 217 -7.18 -0.23 -8.65
N LYS A 218 -7.26 -1.55 -8.82
CA LYS A 218 -7.14 -2.52 -7.73
C LYS A 218 -5.72 -3.05 -7.55
N ASP A 219 -4.86 -2.88 -8.55
CA ASP A 219 -3.47 -3.29 -8.51
C ASP A 219 -2.69 -2.43 -7.47
N SER A 220 -1.37 -2.55 -7.42
CA SER A 220 -0.55 -1.80 -6.47
C SER A 220 0.67 -1.13 -7.12
N GLY A 221 1.15 -0.07 -6.45
CA GLY A 221 2.31 0.67 -6.93
C GLY A 221 2.10 1.29 -8.32
N SER A 222 3.01 1.01 -9.25
CA SER A 222 2.92 1.52 -10.63
C SER A 222 1.75 0.95 -11.42
N ASN A 223 1.31 -0.27 -11.07
CA ASN A 223 0.24 -0.97 -11.78
C ASN A 223 -1.13 -0.36 -11.44
N ALA A 224 -1.26 0.32 -10.29
CA ALA A 224 -2.43 1.14 -9.96
C ALA A 224 -2.23 2.65 -10.15
N ASN A 225 -1.11 3.09 -10.74
CA ASN A 225 -0.88 4.51 -10.96
C ASN A 225 -1.63 5.00 -12.21
N ILE A 226 -2.73 5.73 -12.00
CA ILE A 226 -3.66 6.11 -13.06
C ILE A 226 -3.24 7.40 -13.77
N ILE A 227 -3.34 7.38 -15.10
CA ILE A 227 -3.30 8.57 -15.95
C ILE A 227 -4.56 8.71 -16.81
N TYR A 228 -5.06 9.93 -16.94
CA TYR A 228 -6.23 10.25 -17.74
C TYR A 228 -5.85 10.73 -19.14
N ARG A 229 -6.63 10.31 -20.14
CA ARG A 229 -6.45 10.71 -21.54
C ARG A 229 -7.77 11.09 -22.17
N LEU A 230 -7.73 12.19 -22.93
CA LEU A 230 -8.87 12.64 -23.71
C LEU A 230 -8.83 11.98 -25.10
N LEU A 231 -9.96 11.41 -25.50
CA LEU A 231 -10.16 10.78 -26.80
C LEU A 231 -11.22 11.55 -27.62
N PRO A 232 -11.03 11.69 -28.94
CA PRO A 232 -12.00 12.39 -29.79
C PRO A 232 -13.32 11.61 -29.91
N ALA A 233 -14.45 12.31 -30.00
CA ALA A 233 -15.79 11.69 -30.11
C ALA A 233 -16.05 10.90 -31.41
N SER A 234 -15.15 10.97 -32.39
CA SER A 234 -15.26 10.21 -33.65
C SER A 234 -13.89 9.66 -34.04
N GLN A 235 -13.86 8.35 -34.35
CA GLN A 235 -12.67 7.65 -34.87
C GLN A 235 -12.17 8.23 -36.22
N HIS A 236 -12.96 9.09 -36.88
CA HIS A 236 -12.58 9.78 -38.11
C HIS A 236 -11.98 11.17 -37.92
N ILE A 237 -11.94 11.71 -36.69
CA ILE A 237 -11.30 12.98 -36.37
C ILE A 237 -10.04 12.67 -35.60
N SER A 238 -8.93 12.49 -36.33
CA SER A 238 -7.62 12.14 -35.79
C SER A 238 -6.92 13.27 -35.03
N ASN A 239 -7.61 14.38 -34.71
CA ASN A 239 -7.01 15.52 -34.02
C ASN A 239 -7.85 15.96 -32.82
N THR A 240 -7.39 15.58 -31.63
CA THR A 240 -7.79 16.17 -30.33
C THR A 240 -7.50 17.68 -30.29
N ASP A 241 -6.57 18.17 -31.13
CA ASP A 241 -6.28 19.61 -31.31
C ASP A 241 -7.48 20.47 -31.74
N SER A 242 -8.56 19.84 -32.22
CA SER A 242 -9.79 20.55 -32.58
C SER A 242 -10.73 20.79 -31.41
N LEU A 243 -10.54 20.09 -30.29
CA LEU A 243 -11.32 20.30 -29.07
C LEU A 243 -10.68 21.40 -28.23
N PRO A 244 -11.47 22.36 -27.73
CA PRO A 244 -10.97 23.42 -26.85
C PRO A 244 -10.68 22.91 -25.43
N PHE A 245 -10.51 21.60 -25.24
CA PHE A 245 -10.34 20.96 -23.94
C PHE A 245 -9.08 20.08 -23.91
N THR A 246 -8.41 20.07 -22.78
CA THR A 246 -7.44 19.04 -22.40
C THR A 246 -7.86 18.43 -21.07
N ILE A 247 -7.29 17.30 -20.70
CA ILE A 247 -7.43 16.72 -19.37
C ILE A 247 -6.07 16.71 -18.68
N ASP A 248 -6.04 17.10 -17.42
CA ASP A 248 -4.86 16.93 -16.59
C ASP A 248 -4.66 15.43 -16.33
N ALA A 249 -3.52 14.92 -16.79
CA ALA A 249 -3.28 13.48 -16.82
C ALA A 249 -3.22 12.85 -15.43
N GLN A 250 -2.94 13.61 -14.37
CA GLN A 250 -2.79 13.06 -13.01
C GLN A 250 -4.06 13.25 -12.17
N SER A 251 -4.66 14.44 -12.22
CA SER A 251 -5.83 14.78 -11.40
C SER A 251 -7.16 14.39 -12.04
N GLY A 252 -7.21 14.17 -13.36
CA GLY A 252 -8.44 13.92 -14.11
C GLY A 252 -9.29 15.18 -14.31
N GLU A 253 -8.76 16.37 -14.00
CA GLU A 253 -9.45 17.64 -14.22
C GLU A 253 -9.50 18.00 -15.70
N VAL A 254 -10.68 18.38 -16.19
CA VAL A 254 -10.82 18.91 -17.55
C VAL A 254 -10.46 20.38 -17.55
N LEU A 255 -9.60 20.79 -18.49
CA LEU A 255 -9.11 22.15 -18.64
C LEU A 255 -9.53 22.72 -20.00
N LEU A 256 -9.96 23.97 -20.01
CA LEU A 256 -10.30 24.72 -21.22
C LEU A 256 -9.05 25.42 -21.78
N THR A 257 -8.61 25.01 -22.96
CA THR A 257 -7.39 25.53 -23.61
C THR A 257 -7.66 26.71 -24.54
N HIS A 258 -8.88 26.78 -25.08
CA HIS A 258 -9.30 27.79 -26.05
C HIS A 258 -10.71 28.29 -25.74
N PRO A 259 -11.06 29.54 -26.10
CA PRO A 259 -12.42 30.04 -25.91
C PRO A 259 -13.45 29.17 -26.65
N LEU A 260 -14.58 28.90 -26.00
CA LEU A 260 -15.65 28.11 -26.61
C LEU A 260 -16.38 28.95 -27.65
N GLN A 261 -16.72 28.32 -28.78
CA GLN A 261 -17.45 28.98 -29.85
C GLN A 261 -18.94 29.01 -29.52
N PRO A 262 -19.59 30.19 -29.46
CA PRO A 262 -21.01 30.30 -29.13
C PRO A 262 -21.95 29.58 -30.11
N SER A 263 -21.48 29.25 -31.32
CA SER A 263 -22.22 28.48 -32.32
C SER A 263 -22.36 26.99 -31.97
N SER A 264 -21.49 26.46 -31.10
CA SER A 264 -21.46 25.06 -30.70
C SER A 264 -22.35 24.86 -29.49
N GLN A 265 -23.56 24.30 -29.67
CA GLN A 265 -24.50 24.09 -28.56
C GLN A 265 -24.05 23.00 -27.57
N GLU A 266 -23.22 22.07 -28.02
CA GLU A 266 -22.74 20.91 -27.25
C GLU A 266 -21.38 20.46 -27.77
N TYR A 267 -20.47 20.12 -26.86
CA TYR A 267 -19.20 19.47 -27.14
C TYR A 267 -19.22 18.06 -26.56
N LYS A 268 -18.78 17.08 -27.36
CA LYS A 268 -18.69 15.67 -26.96
C LYS A 268 -17.29 15.16 -27.16
N PHE A 269 -16.81 14.36 -26.21
CA PHE A 269 -15.55 13.63 -26.27
C PHE A 269 -15.61 12.45 -25.31
N PHE A 270 -14.60 11.58 -25.38
CA PHE A 270 -14.45 10.49 -24.43
C PHE A 270 -13.23 10.70 -23.55
N VAL A 271 -13.25 10.11 -22.37
CA VAL A 271 -12.08 10.05 -21.48
C VAL A 271 -11.83 8.60 -21.13
N GLU A 272 -10.59 8.16 -21.25
CA GLU A 272 -10.11 6.88 -20.71
C GLU A 272 -9.12 7.14 -19.56
N ALA A 273 -9.03 6.18 -18.65
CA ALA A 273 -8.03 6.13 -17.59
C ALA A 273 -7.14 4.91 -17.82
N CYS A 274 -5.83 5.07 -17.81
CA CYS A 274 -4.88 3.98 -18.01
C CYS A 274 -3.88 3.90 -16.86
N ASP A 275 -3.46 2.71 -16.49
CA ASP A 275 -2.37 2.49 -15.55
C ASP A 275 -0.98 2.85 -16.15
N GLN A 276 0.06 2.82 -15.32
CA GLN A 276 1.44 3.07 -15.73
C GLN A 276 2.42 2.03 -15.17
N PRO A 277 2.28 0.75 -15.53
CA PRO A 277 3.15 -0.31 -15.03
C PRO A 277 4.61 -0.06 -15.43
N THR A 278 5.54 -0.40 -14.53
CA THR A 278 6.98 -0.34 -14.85
C THR A 278 7.40 -1.37 -15.89
N GLU A 279 6.72 -2.51 -15.93
CA GLU A 279 6.96 -3.60 -16.87
C GLU A 279 5.63 -4.09 -17.46
N GLY A 280 5.60 -4.36 -18.77
CA GLY A 280 4.40 -4.84 -19.45
C GLY A 280 3.68 -3.75 -20.25
N ARG A 281 2.40 -4.00 -20.54
CA ARG A 281 1.54 -3.07 -21.29
C ARG A 281 0.61 -2.36 -20.32
N SER A 282 0.30 -1.11 -20.58
CA SER A 282 -0.77 -0.44 -19.84
C SER A 282 -2.13 -1.07 -20.14
N LEU A 283 -2.97 -1.20 -19.12
CA LEU A 283 -4.40 -1.45 -19.25
C LEU A 283 -5.16 -0.13 -19.12
N CYS A 284 -6.23 0.00 -19.89
CA CYS A 284 -7.06 1.20 -19.94
C CYS A 284 -8.51 0.85 -19.68
N SER A 285 -9.22 1.77 -19.05
CA SER A 285 -10.65 1.71 -18.78
C SER A 285 -11.46 1.69 -20.09
N GLU A 286 -12.69 1.20 -20.01
CA GLU A 286 -13.69 1.56 -21.02
C GLU A 286 -13.85 3.10 -21.05
N PRO A 287 -13.90 3.74 -22.24
CA PRO A 287 -14.01 5.19 -22.33
C PRO A 287 -15.35 5.72 -21.78
N ALA A 288 -15.30 6.74 -20.93
CA ALA A 288 -16.47 7.44 -20.43
C ALA A 288 -16.92 8.54 -21.38
N ASP A 289 -18.24 8.67 -21.61
CA ASP A 289 -18.83 9.73 -22.42
C ASP A 289 -18.83 11.06 -21.65
N VAL A 290 -18.29 12.12 -22.24
CA VAL A 290 -18.33 13.47 -21.67
C VAL A 290 -19.05 14.41 -22.61
N SER A 291 -20.14 15.02 -22.11
CA SER A 291 -20.89 16.05 -22.82
C SER A 291 -20.91 17.38 -22.07
N ILE A 292 -20.41 18.42 -22.73
CA ILE A 292 -20.39 19.80 -22.25
C ILE A 292 -21.38 20.62 -23.07
N ARG A 293 -22.47 21.07 -22.45
CA ARG A 293 -23.48 21.93 -23.08
C ARG A 293 -23.24 23.40 -22.75
N LEU A 294 -23.44 24.28 -23.74
CA LEU A 294 -23.40 25.73 -23.49
C LEU A 294 -24.82 26.25 -23.20
N ALA A 295 -25.01 26.92 -22.08
CA ALA A 295 -26.26 27.64 -21.82
C ALA A 295 -26.39 28.83 -22.79
N PRO A 296 -27.59 29.22 -23.24
CA PRO A 296 -27.76 30.34 -24.17
C PRO A 296 -27.23 31.66 -23.59
N LYS A 297 -26.54 32.49 -24.40
CA LYS A 297 -26.08 33.83 -23.99
C LYS A 297 -27.25 34.77 -23.67
N ASP A 298 -28.28 34.71 -24.49
CA ASP A 298 -29.52 35.46 -24.32
C ASP A 298 -30.58 34.51 -23.76
N LEU A 299 -30.53 34.24 -22.45
CA LEU A 299 -31.71 33.68 -21.79
C LEU A 299 -32.86 34.69 -22.00
N PRO A 300 -34.09 34.26 -22.32
CA PRO A 300 -35.24 35.18 -22.43
C PRO A 300 -35.55 35.92 -21.12
N LEU A 301 -34.84 35.58 -20.04
CA LEU A 301 -34.94 36.11 -18.69
C LEU A 301 -33.54 36.24 -18.09
N ASN A 302 -33.11 37.48 -17.82
CA ASN A 302 -31.84 37.79 -17.16
C ASN A 302 -31.87 37.33 -15.69
N ILE A 303 -31.70 36.04 -15.45
CA ILE A 303 -31.49 35.46 -14.13
C ILE A 303 -29.99 35.38 -13.91
N SER A 304 -29.46 36.14 -12.94
CA SER A 304 -28.08 36.00 -12.49
C SER A 304 -28.01 35.31 -11.13
N ILE A 305 -26.92 34.62 -10.85
CA ILE A 305 -26.67 33.98 -9.56
C ILE A 305 -25.48 34.68 -8.92
N ALA A 306 -25.58 34.96 -7.63
CA ALA A 306 -24.47 35.41 -6.80
C ALA A 306 -24.31 34.44 -5.63
N CYS A 307 -23.10 33.92 -5.44
CA CYS A 307 -22.76 33.01 -4.35
C CYS A 307 -21.71 33.67 -3.43
N ASN A 308 -21.92 33.54 -2.12
CA ASN A 308 -20.96 33.97 -1.12
C ASN A 308 -20.51 32.72 -0.34
N ALA A 309 -19.22 32.43 -0.35
CA ALA A 309 -18.60 31.37 0.44
C ALA A 309 -17.87 31.97 1.66
N VAL A 310 -17.80 31.18 2.72
CA VAL A 310 -17.01 31.48 3.92
C VAL A 310 -15.84 30.50 3.95
N PRO A 311 -14.62 30.92 4.35
CA PRO A 311 -13.53 29.98 4.64
C PRO A 311 -13.96 28.94 5.69
N VAL A 312 -13.54 27.69 5.52
CA VAL A 312 -13.97 26.57 6.36
C VAL A 312 -12.73 25.90 6.93
N PRO A 313 -12.61 25.73 8.26
CA PRO A 313 -11.52 24.95 8.84
C PRO A 313 -11.65 23.48 8.46
N GLU A 314 -10.52 22.83 8.19
CA GLU A 314 -10.51 21.42 7.78
C GLU A 314 -11.11 20.48 8.84
N ILE A 315 -10.81 20.74 10.12
CA ILE A 315 -11.37 20.03 11.27
C ILE A 315 -12.25 20.95 12.13
N GLY A 316 -13.33 20.38 12.67
CA GLY A 316 -14.18 21.05 13.67
C GLY A 316 -15.26 21.95 13.09
N HIS A 317 -15.46 21.92 11.77
CA HIS A 317 -16.62 22.55 11.14
C HIS A 317 -17.92 21.85 11.59
N VAL A 318 -18.99 22.63 11.79
CA VAL A 318 -20.26 22.06 12.25
C VAL A 318 -20.99 21.45 11.06
N LEU A 319 -21.10 20.11 11.05
CA LEU A 319 -21.96 19.38 10.11
C LEU A 319 -23.37 19.98 10.17
N ASN A 320 -23.84 20.55 9.05
CA ASN A 320 -25.08 21.31 8.84
C ASN A 320 -25.00 22.84 8.94
N GLU A 321 -23.82 23.43 9.12
CA GLU A 321 -23.63 24.85 8.82
C GLU A 321 -23.30 25.05 7.33
N PRO A 322 -23.93 26.04 6.67
CA PRO A 322 -23.70 26.25 5.25
C PRO A 322 -22.40 26.99 5.01
N VAL A 323 -21.50 26.32 4.29
CA VAL A 323 -20.17 26.81 3.87
C VAL A 323 -20.27 27.86 2.76
N ALA A 324 -21.37 27.84 1.99
CA ALA A 324 -21.68 28.88 1.03
C ALA A 324 -23.18 29.08 0.86
N ARG A 325 -23.57 30.26 0.38
CA ARG A 325 -24.97 30.60 0.09
C ARG A 325 -25.08 31.28 -1.26
N CYS A 326 -25.90 30.70 -2.14
CA CYS A 326 -26.21 31.23 -3.45
C CYS A 326 -27.60 31.88 -3.47
N LYS A 327 -27.72 33.01 -4.17
CA LYS A 327 -28.98 33.71 -4.39
C LYS A 327 -29.13 34.03 -5.86
N SER A 328 -30.32 33.77 -6.40
CA SER A 328 -30.68 34.20 -7.74
C SER A 328 -31.25 35.61 -7.68
N LYS A 329 -30.82 36.45 -8.62
CA LYS A 329 -31.40 37.76 -8.91
C LYS A 329 -32.25 37.58 -10.16
N SER A 330 -33.55 37.42 -9.99
CA SER A 330 -34.52 37.38 -11.09
C SER A 330 -35.06 38.78 -11.39
N VAL A 331 -35.62 38.93 -12.59
CA VAL A 331 -36.45 40.08 -12.95
C VAL A 331 -37.67 40.12 -11.99
N PRO A 332 -38.05 41.29 -11.43
CA PRO A 332 -39.07 41.41 -10.37
C PRO A 332 -40.43 40.74 -10.65
N ASP A 333 -40.78 40.57 -11.93
CA ASP A 333 -42.10 40.10 -12.35
C ASP A 333 -42.27 38.58 -12.37
N LEU A 334 -41.19 37.80 -12.27
CA LEU A 334 -41.29 36.33 -12.21
C LEU A 334 -41.14 35.84 -10.78
N LYS A 335 -42.28 35.58 -10.13
CA LYS A 335 -42.41 34.79 -8.89
C LYS A 335 -42.11 33.30 -9.12
N GLN A 336 -41.12 32.98 -9.94
CA GLN A 336 -40.81 31.59 -10.29
C GLN A 336 -39.80 31.01 -9.31
N THR A 337 -40.19 29.88 -8.71
CA THR A 337 -39.32 29.06 -7.87
C THR A 337 -38.53 28.10 -8.77
N GLY A 338 -37.21 28.16 -8.70
CA GLY A 338 -36.31 27.20 -9.34
C GLY A 338 -35.73 26.21 -8.33
N ILE A 339 -34.95 25.28 -8.86
CA ILE A 339 -34.27 24.21 -8.14
C ILE A 339 -32.76 24.46 -8.24
N TRP A 340 -32.09 24.46 -7.10
CA TRP A 340 -30.64 24.52 -7.00
C TRP A 340 -30.00 23.14 -7.12
N SER A 341 -28.90 23.04 -7.84
CA SER A 341 -28.08 21.81 -7.95
C SER A 341 -26.61 22.16 -8.12
N ILE A 342 -25.71 21.31 -7.62
CA ILE A 342 -24.28 21.38 -7.94
C ILE A 342 -24.06 20.62 -9.25
N VAL A 343 -23.21 21.17 -10.12
CA VAL A 343 -22.83 20.58 -11.40
C VAL A 343 -21.43 19.99 -11.25
N GLY A 344 -21.25 18.77 -11.73
CA GLY A 344 -19.98 18.05 -11.63
C GLY A 344 -19.96 17.05 -10.48
N THR A 345 -19.27 15.95 -10.69
CA THR A 345 -19.35 14.72 -9.87
C THR A 345 -18.41 14.77 -8.67
N ALA A 346 -17.16 15.19 -8.88
CA ALA A 346 -16.15 15.30 -7.84
C ALA A 346 -16.51 16.27 -6.70
N SER A 347 -17.49 17.15 -6.92
CA SER A 347 -17.98 18.11 -5.93
C SER A 347 -19.24 17.63 -5.20
N MET A 348 -19.91 16.58 -5.70
CA MET A 348 -21.17 16.09 -5.13
C MET A 348 -20.95 15.17 -3.93
N ASP A 349 -19.81 14.50 -3.84
CA ASP A 349 -19.49 13.62 -2.70
C ASP A 349 -19.15 14.45 -1.45
N ILE A 350 -18.43 15.56 -1.65
CA ILE A 350 -17.95 16.44 -0.57
C ILE A 350 -18.99 17.50 -0.21
N PHE A 351 -19.75 18.04 -1.18
CA PHE A 351 -20.69 19.14 -0.95
C PHE A 351 -22.11 18.82 -1.41
N LYS A 352 -23.09 19.17 -0.56
CA LYS A 352 -24.52 19.11 -0.87
C LYS A 352 -25.13 20.50 -0.92
N ILE A 353 -26.09 20.71 -1.82
CA ILE A 353 -26.85 21.98 -1.90
C ILE A 353 -28.31 21.76 -1.56
N ASP A 354 -28.87 22.65 -0.73
CA ASP A 354 -30.31 22.70 -0.51
C ASP A 354 -31.00 23.18 -1.79
N ALA A 355 -31.77 22.28 -2.40
CA ALA A 355 -32.46 22.48 -3.66
C ALA A 355 -33.43 23.68 -3.67
N LYS A 356 -33.89 24.16 -2.52
CA LYS A 356 -34.81 25.30 -2.39
C LYS A 356 -34.11 26.57 -1.93
N LEU A 357 -33.17 26.47 -1.00
CA LEU A 357 -32.54 27.61 -0.32
C LEU A 357 -31.20 28.02 -0.96
N GLY A 358 -30.58 27.19 -1.80
CA GLY A 358 -29.28 27.47 -2.41
C GLY A 358 -28.13 27.54 -1.41
N SER A 359 -28.30 26.96 -0.21
CA SER A 359 -27.25 26.85 0.81
C SER A 359 -26.46 25.57 0.59
N ILE A 360 -25.14 25.67 0.56
CA ILE A 360 -24.20 24.57 0.33
C ILE A 360 -23.62 24.15 1.67
N PHE A 361 -23.51 22.84 1.90
CA PHE A 361 -22.99 22.23 3.12
C PHE A 361 -21.89 21.25 2.75
N ALA A 362 -20.83 21.18 3.57
CA ALA A 362 -19.90 20.07 3.53
C ALA A 362 -20.58 18.81 4.09
N ASN A 363 -20.36 17.67 3.46
CA ASN A 363 -20.91 16.38 3.84
C ASN A 363 -19.88 15.51 4.57
N GLU A 364 -18.60 15.83 4.39
CA GLU A 364 -17.44 15.16 4.97
C GLU A 364 -16.48 16.22 5.52
N ASP A 365 -15.52 15.78 6.34
CA ASP A 365 -14.41 16.63 6.77
C ASP A 365 -13.56 17.01 5.56
N LEU A 366 -13.09 18.26 5.56
CA LEU A 366 -12.20 18.77 4.53
C LEU A 366 -10.76 18.49 5.00
N ASP A 367 -9.83 18.44 4.05
CA ASP A 367 -8.40 18.18 4.31
C ASP A 367 -7.60 19.22 3.53
N TYR A 368 -6.93 20.11 4.25
CA TYR A 368 -6.18 21.23 3.68
C TYR A 368 -4.94 20.75 2.93
N GLU A 369 -4.21 19.77 3.49
CA GLU A 369 -3.02 19.14 2.92
C GLU A 369 -3.32 18.48 1.58
N SER A 370 -4.52 17.91 1.45
CA SER A 370 -5.05 17.36 0.21
C SER A 370 -5.49 18.45 -0.76
N GLN A 371 -6.36 19.37 -0.31
CA GLN A 371 -6.92 20.41 -1.18
C GLN A 371 -7.25 21.71 -0.45
N THR A 372 -6.42 22.73 -0.67
CA THR A 372 -6.57 24.08 -0.08
C THR A 372 -7.83 24.88 -0.51
N SER A 373 -8.48 24.50 -1.63
CA SER A 373 -9.74 25.15 -2.05
C SER A 373 -10.54 24.29 -3.02
N HIS A 374 -11.87 24.35 -2.90
CA HIS A 374 -12.82 23.66 -3.77
C HIS A 374 -13.61 24.65 -4.62
N ASP A 375 -13.52 24.52 -5.94
CA ASP A 375 -14.28 25.32 -6.89
C ASP A 375 -15.50 24.55 -7.39
N LEU A 376 -16.69 24.97 -6.95
CA LEU A 376 -17.95 24.33 -7.35
C LEU A 376 -18.65 25.18 -8.41
N ILE A 377 -19.43 24.51 -9.26
CA ILE A 377 -20.40 25.17 -10.13
C ILE A 377 -21.81 24.85 -9.66
N VAL A 378 -22.59 25.91 -9.47
CA VAL A 378 -23.95 25.86 -8.95
C VAL A 378 -24.91 26.29 -10.03
N GLN A 379 -25.89 25.45 -10.27
CA GLN A 379 -26.96 25.64 -11.23
C GLN A 379 -28.27 25.98 -10.52
N TYR A 380 -29.00 26.95 -11.07
CA TYR A 380 -30.38 27.26 -10.71
C TYR A 380 -31.26 27.02 -11.94
N ARG A 381 -32.08 25.97 -11.89
CA ARG A 381 -32.99 25.60 -12.97
C ARG A 381 -34.41 26.04 -12.61
N VAL A 382 -35.01 26.88 -13.44
CA VAL A 382 -36.40 27.29 -13.29
C VAL A 382 -37.28 26.44 -14.19
N SER A 383 -38.48 26.09 -13.71
CA SER A 383 -39.47 25.38 -14.53
C SER A 383 -39.78 26.17 -15.81
N PRO A 384 -39.87 25.51 -16.97
CA PRO A 384 -40.05 26.20 -18.25
C PRO A 384 -41.35 27.02 -18.25
N VAL A 385 -41.27 28.25 -18.74
CA VAL A 385 -42.43 29.11 -18.98
C VAL A 385 -42.93 28.82 -20.38
N SER A 386 -44.19 28.44 -20.53
CA SER A 386 -44.82 28.35 -21.85
C SER A 386 -45.27 29.75 -22.24
N GLU A 387 -44.49 30.41 -23.08
CA GLU A 387 -44.92 31.61 -23.80
C GLU A 387 -44.79 31.31 -25.30
N ASN A 388 -45.90 31.38 -26.03
CA ASN A 388 -45.97 31.09 -27.47
C ASN A 388 -45.48 29.70 -27.93
N GLY A 389 -45.61 28.67 -27.09
CA GLY A 389 -45.35 27.27 -27.49
C GLY A 389 -43.88 26.86 -27.54
N LEU A 390 -42.93 27.73 -27.15
CA LEU A 390 -41.54 27.35 -26.87
C LEU A 390 -41.36 27.11 -25.37
N THR A 391 -41.05 25.87 -24.98
CA THR A 391 -40.57 25.54 -23.64
C THR A 391 -39.06 25.70 -23.59
N VAL A 392 -38.57 26.82 -23.05
CA VAL A 392 -37.14 27.01 -22.81
C VAL A 392 -36.85 26.72 -21.34
N PRO A 393 -36.01 25.72 -21.00
CA PRO A 393 -35.52 25.58 -19.64
C PRO A 393 -34.62 26.77 -19.31
N LEU A 394 -35.03 27.60 -18.36
CA LEU A 394 -34.25 28.73 -17.87
C LEU A 394 -33.25 28.23 -16.85
N VAL A 395 -31.98 28.17 -17.26
CA VAL A 395 -30.87 27.69 -16.44
C VAL A 395 -29.89 28.83 -16.25
N ALA A 396 -29.69 29.24 -15.00
CA ALA A 396 -28.57 30.11 -14.62
C ALA A 396 -27.51 29.26 -13.91
N VAL A 397 -26.24 29.63 -14.04
CA VAL A 397 -25.12 28.90 -13.43
C VAL A 397 -24.09 29.92 -12.91
N ALA A 398 -23.42 29.62 -11.79
CA ALA A 398 -22.34 30.44 -11.23
C ALA A 398 -21.27 29.57 -10.54
N ARG A 399 -20.05 30.09 -10.45
CA ARG A 399 -18.93 29.48 -9.72
C ARG A 399 -18.89 29.97 -8.28
N VAL A 400 -18.55 29.07 -7.37
CA VAL A 400 -18.30 29.35 -5.95
C VAL A 400 -17.00 28.68 -5.54
N SER A 401 -16.11 29.44 -4.90
CA SER A 401 -14.82 28.94 -4.41
C SER A 401 -14.86 28.89 -2.89
N ILE A 402 -14.76 27.70 -2.33
CA ILE A 402 -14.72 27.45 -0.88
C ILE A 402 -13.26 27.26 -0.51
N LYS A 403 -12.75 28.11 0.37
CA LYS A 403 -11.37 28.03 0.85
C LYS A 403 -11.32 27.17 2.11
N VAL A 404 -10.35 26.27 2.17
CA VAL A 404 -10.06 25.49 3.38
C VAL A 404 -9.05 26.27 4.21
N GLU A 405 -9.30 26.37 5.52
CA GLU A 405 -8.36 26.93 6.48
C GLU A 405 -7.57 25.80 7.14
N ASP A 406 -6.25 25.95 7.10
CA ASP A 406 -5.24 25.09 7.72
C ASP A 406 -5.36 25.10 9.26
N VAL A 407 -5.42 23.92 9.86
CA VAL A 407 -5.47 23.64 11.28
C VAL A 407 -4.36 22.65 11.60
N ASN A 408 -3.54 22.94 12.62
CA ASN A 408 -2.49 22.02 13.05
C ASN A 408 -3.08 20.70 13.59
N ASP A 409 -3.15 19.70 12.71
CA ASP A 409 -3.65 18.36 12.97
C ASP A 409 -2.63 17.27 12.59
N CYS A 410 -1.59 17.64 11.83
CA CYS A 410 -0.44 16.79 11.63
C CYS A 410 0.55 16.82 12.79
N THR A 411 1.23 15.69 12.98
CA THR A 411 2.36 15.60 13.90
C THR A 411 3.67 15.57 13.10
N PRO A 412 4.72 16.30 13.55
CA PRO A 412 6.01 16.28 12.86
C PRO A 412 6.59 14.87 12.76
N ILE A 413 7.04 14.51 11.55
CA ILE A 413 7.71 13.22 11.29
C ILE A 413 9.19 13.44 10.97
N PHE A 414 10.07 12.59 11.51
CA PHE A 414 11.48 12.58 11.10
C PHE A 414 11.60 11.95 9.72
N LEU A 415 12.52 12.46 8.89
CA LEU A 415 12.79 11.91 7.54
C LEU A 415 13.51 10.55 7.57
N ILE A 416 13.78 10.00 8.77
CA ILE A 416 14.51 8.76 8.98
C ILE A 416 13.77 7.93 10.04
N ASP A 417 13.35 6.73 9.66
CA ASP A 417 12.45 5.88 10.47
C ASP A 417 13.18 5.04 11.55
N SER A 418 14.51 5.13 11.66
CA SER A 418 15.31 4.23 12.51
C SER A 418 16.39 4.93 13.35
N GLU A 419 16.79 4.27 14.45
CA GLU A 419 17.84 4.73 15.35
C GLU A 419 19.13 5.05 14.59
N THR A 420 19.42 6.35 14.42
CA THR A 420 20.63 6.78 13.74
C THR A 420 21.83 6.60 14.67
N ARG A 421 22.81 5.78 14.25
CA ARG A 421 24.08 5.63 14.96
C ARG A 421 25.13 6.54 14.35
N ILE A 422 25.56 7.54 15.11
CA ILE A 422 26.59 8.50 14.70
C ILE A 422 27.89 8.11 15.39
N SER A 423 28.98 7.94 14.63
CA SER A 423 30.32 7.72 15.16
C SER A 423 31.17 8.97 14.96
N ILE A 424 31.81 9.44 16.02
CA ILE A 424 32.73 10.58 16.00
C ILE A 424 34.08 10.14 16.56
N PRO A 425 35.19 10.70 16.07
CA PRO A 425 36.51 10.39 16.63
C PRO A 425 36.66 11.02 18.02
N GLU A 426 37.51 10.41 18.85
CA GLU A 426 37.90 10.97 20.16
C GLU A 426 38.51 12.38 20.00
N ASN A 427 38.41 13.20 21.04
CA ASN A 427 38.89 14.59 21.03
C ASN A 427 38.24 15.46 19.94
N PHE A 428 37.00 15.16 19.54
CA PHE A 428 36.26 15.99 18.59
C PHE A 428 36.12 17.41 19.13
N ALA A 429 36.47 18.40 18.31
CA ALA A 429 36.53 19.79 18.74
C ALA A 429 35.13 20.31 19.14
N PRO A 430 34.99 20.96 20.31
CA PRO A 430 33.75 21.63 20.70
C PRO A 430 33.32 22.71 19.67
N GLY A 431 32.01 22.90 19.52
CA GLY A 431 31.38 23.83 18.57
C GLY A 431 31.18 23.27 17.16
N ARG A 432 31.54 22.00 16.91
CA ARG A 432 31.38 21.36 15.60
C ARG A 432 30.04 20.62 15.50
N ARG A 433 29.34 20.87 14.40
CA ARG A 433 28.13 20.16 13.97
C ARG A 433 28.51 18.75 13.50
N ILE A 434 27.80 17.74 13.99
CA ILE A 434 28.10 16.31 13.72
C ILE A 434 27.03 15.62 12.90
N TYR A 435 25.78 16.09 12.99
CA TYR A 435 24.66 15.49 12.29
C TYR A 435 23.49 16.46 12.22
N GLN A 436 22.72 16.43 11.14
CA GLN A 436 21.48 17.20 11.02
C GLN A 436 20.30 16.24 10.98
N LEU A 437 19.36 16.40 11.90
CA LEU A 437 18.07 15.74 11.85
C LEU A 437 17.12 16.57 11.00
N GLY A 438 16.56 15.97 9.96
CA GLY A 438 15.45 16.56 9.21
C GLY A 438 14.13 16.01 9.72
N ALA A 439 13.18 16.91 9.99
CA ALA A 439 11.78 16.60 10.20
C ALA A 439 10.92 17.36 9.19
N LYS A 440 9.72 16.86 8.93
CA LYS A 440 8.71 17.49 8.09
C LYS A 440 7.38 17.49 8.83
N ASP A 441 6.67 18.59 8.72
CA ASP A 441 5.26 18.71 9.09
C ASP A 441 4.41 18.89 7.83
N CYS A 442 3.16 18.41 7.85
CA CYS A 442 2.23 18.60 6.73
C CYS A 442 1.71 20.04 6.72
N ASP A 443 1.35 20.53 7.91
CA ASP A 443 0.65 21.81 8.13
C ASP A 443 1.41 22.95 7.45
N ALA A 444 0.71 23.78 6.67
CA ALA A 444 1.36 24.84 5.91
C ALA A 444 1.80 26.03 6.78
N VAL A 445 1.12 26.28 7.90
CA VAL A 445 1.49 27.33 8.87
C VAL A 445 2.77 26.98 9.64
N ASP A 446 3.10 25.69 9.79
CA ASP A 446 4.17 25.24 10.69
C ASP A 446 5.48 24.81 10.01
N LYS A 447 5.58 24.96 8.67
CA LYS A 447 6.80 24.66 7.91
C LYS A 447 8.06 25.37 8.43
N ASP A 448 7.89 26.55 9.06
CA ASP A 448 8.98 27.34 9.65
C ASP A 448 8.98 27.32 11.20
N LEU A 449 8.09 26.53 11.83
CA LEU A 449 7.91 26.51 13.29
C LEU A 449 8.47 25.27 13.98
N LEU A 450 9.06 24.34 13.22
CA LEU A 450 9.68 23.14 13.75
C LEU A 450 10.73 23.47 14.81
N SER A 451 10.61 22.85 15.98
CA SER A 451 11.57 23.00 17.09
C SER A 451 12.10 21.64 17.54
N TYR A 452 13.43 21.54 17.57
CA TYR A 452 14.12 20.32 17.97
C TYR A 452 14.52 20.39 19.46
N SER A 453 14.34 19.29 20.19
CA SER A 453 14.75 19.19 21.58
C SER A 453 15.29 17.80 21.92
N ILE A 454 16.33 17.74 22.77
CA ILE A 454 16.92 16.48 23.23
C ILE A 454 16.15 16.00 24.45
N ARG A 455 15.60 14.78 24.39
CA ARG A 455 14.90 14.11 25.49
C ARG A 455 15.62 12.83 25.90
N ARG A 456 15.48 12.45 27.18
CA ARG A 456 16.13 11.25 27.75
C ARG A 456 15.38 9.99 27.34
N LYS A 457 16.13 8.94 26.96
CA LYS A 457 15.60 7.58 26.70
C LYS A 457 15.62 6.67 27.95
N SER A 458 16.41 6.99 28.99
CA SER A 458 16.55 6.17 30.21
C SER A 458 17.08 6.97 31.42
N SER A 459 16.87 6.44 32.63
CA SER A 459 17.10 7.01 33.96
C SER A 459 18.56 7.03 34.48
N ILE A 460 19.57 6.83 33.63
CA ILE A 460 20.97 6.67 34.06
C ILE A 460 21.77 7.99 34.08
N ALA A 461 21.27 9.07 33.47
CA ALA A 461 21.91 10.39 33.54
C ALA A 461 21.13 11.32 34.50
N PRO A 462 21.74 11.76 35.63
CA PRO A 462 21.06 12.56 36.64
C PRO A 462 20.79 14.01 36.18
N ASP A 463 21.49 14.51 35.15
CA ASP A 463 21.31 15.87 34.63
C ASP A 463 21.58 15.93 33.10
N LEU A 464 20.66 16.55 32.35
CA LEU A 464 20.80 16.82 30.91
C LEU A 464 21.86 17.90 30.63
N SER A 465 22.22 18.71 31.63
CA SER A 465 23.23 19.78 31.50
C SER A 465 24.66 19.27 31.26
N LEU A 466 24.92 17.99 31.55
CA LEU A 466 26.22 17.33 31.40
C LEU A 466 26.36 16.58 30.06
N LEU A 467 25.33 16.56 29.22
CA LEU A 467 25.45 16.00 27.87
C LEU A 467 26.36 16.91 27.03
N PRO A 468 27.43 16.38 26.41
CA PRO A 468 28.34 17.17 25.57
C PRO A 468 27.74 17.45 24.18
N PHE A 469 26.41 17.55 24.08
CA PHE A 469 25.68 17.75 22.84
C PHE A 469 24.56 18.79 23.02
N SER A 470 24.37 19.60 22.00
CA SER A 470 23.22 20.50 21.85
C SER A 470 22.57 20.30 20.49
N ILE A 471 21.31 20.66 20.36
CA ILE A 471 20.61 20.70 19.07
C ILE A 471 20.09 22.11 18.83
N ASP A 472 20.26 22.64 17.62
CA ASP A 472 19.69 23.93 17.21
C ASP A 472 18.32 23.78 16.52
N SER A 473 17.69 24.91 16.21
CA SER A 473 16.37 24.95 15.53
C SER A 473 16.39 24.37 14.12
N ASP A 474 17.57 24.27 13.50
CA ASP A 474 17.74 23.71 12.15
C ASP A 474 18.00 22.18 12.21
N GLY A 475 17.92 21.59 13.41
CA GLY A 475 18.12 20.16 13.65
C GLY A 475 19.60 19.74 13.73
N TRP A 476 20.56 20.67 13.79
CA TRP A 476 21.97 20.32 13.89
C TRP A 476 22.38 19.96 15.31
N ILE A 477 22.89 18.74 15.46
CA ILE A 477 23.55 18.28 16.68
C ILE A 477 24.98 18.81 16.68
N THR A 478 25.36 19.51 17.75
CA THR A 478 26.67 20.14 17.94
C THR A 478 27.33 19.65 19.21
N VAL A 479 28.61 19.31 19.13
CA VAL A 479 29.42 18.92 20.30
C VAL A 479 29.71 20.16 21.15
N THR A 480 29.36 20.16 22.43
CA THR A 480 29.52 21.31 23.33
C THR A 480 30.69 21.17 24.30
N GLY A 481 31.20 19.95 24.51
CA GLY A 481 32.30 19.66 25.42
C GLY A 481 33.26 18.61 24.86
N PRO A 482 34.43 18.43 25.48
CA PRO A 482 35.38 17.40 25.08
C PRO A 482 34.77 16.00 25.25
N ILE A 483 35.06 15.12 24.30
CA ILE A 483 34.60 13.74 24.30
C ILE A 483 35.83 12.85 24.42
N ASP A 484 35.92 12.19 25.58
CA ASP A 484 36.95 11.22 25.91
C ASP A 484 36.38 9.81 25.73
N ARG A 485 37.17 8.91 25.14
CA ARG A 485 36.72 7.56 24.80
C ARG A 485 36.99 6.58 25.95
N GLU A 486 38.11 6.77 26.64
CA GLU A 486 38.55 6.05 27.84
C GLU A 486 37.61 6.30 29.03
#